data_AF-A0A1L8SVK3-F1
#
_entry.id   AF-A0A1L8SVK3-F1
#
_cell.length_a   1.000
_cell.length_b   1.000
_cell.length_c   1.000
_cell.angle_alpha   90.00
_cell.angle_beta   90.00
_cell.angle_gamma   90.00
#
_symmetry.space_group_name_H-M   'P 1'
#
loop_
_entity.id
_entity.type
_entity.pdbx_description
1 polymer ?
#
loop_
_entity_poly.entity_id
_entity_poly.type
_entity_poly.pdbx_seq_one_letter_code
_entity_poly.pdbx_strand_id
1 'polypeptide(L)' 'MAETNCLIASHSLNFLADVEDGMKLIVTGTRNKRGQLIVAKYAVLGKTKLMIDFERYQSVS' A
#
# COMPACT_ATOMS: atom_id res chain seq x y z
N MET A 1 -8.82 4.70 19.45
CA MET A 1 -8.47 5.45 18.22
C MET A 1 -9.57 5.19 17.21
N ALA A 2 -10.10 6.22 16.55
CA ALA A 2 -11.06 6.00 15.47
C ALA A 2 -10.34 5.39 14.27
N GLU A 3 -10.74 4.20 13.85
CA GLU A 3 -10.18 3.57 12.65
C GLU A 3 -10.52 4.43 11.43
N THR A 4 -9.48 4.76 10.64
CA THR A 4 -9.67 5.51 9.40
C THR A 4 -9.74 4.53 8.24
N ASN A 5 -10.93 4.45 7.63
CA ASN A 5 -11.12 3.66 6.42
C ASN A 5 -10.45 4.34 5.23
N CYS A 6 -9.48 3.67 4.61
CA CYS A 6 -8.82 4.13 3.39
C CYS A 6 -9.37 3.37 2.18
N LEU A 7 -9.69 4.07 1.09
CA LEU A 7 -10.10 3.47 -0.18
C LEU A 7 -8.98 3.62 -1.21
N ILE A 8 -8.39 2.48 -1.61
CA ILE A 8 -7.45 2.39 -2.75
C ILE A 8 -8.26 2.09 -4.02
N ALA A 9 -8.77 3.12 -4.69
CA ALA A 9 -9.56 2.94 -5.91
C ALA A 9 -8.69 2.87 -7.16
N SER A 10 -7.65 3.71 -7.23
CA SER A 10 -6.69 3.76 -8.33
C SER A 10 -5.45 2.93 -8.00
N HIS A 11 -4.87 2.27 -9.00
CA HIS A 11 -3.64 1.47 -8.85
C HIS A 11 -3.75 0.33 -7.81
N SER A 12 -4.94 -0.25 -7.63
CA SER A 12 -5.17 -1.34 -6.66
C SER A 12 -4.31 -2.56 -6.91
N LEU A 13 -4.04 -2.91 -8.18
CA LEU A 13 -3.14 -4.03 -8.52
C LEU A 13 -1.69 -3.78 -8.10
N ASN A 14 -1.17 -2.56 -8.33
CA ASN A 14 0.16 -2.19 -7.87
C ASN A 14 0.23 -2.22 -6.34
N PHE A 15 -0.82 -1.72 -5.68
CA PHE A 15 -0.91 -1.76 -4.23
C PHE A 15 -0.84 -3.20 -3.70
N LEU A 16 -1.57 -4.14 -4.30
CA LEU A 16 -1.51 -5.55 -3.91
C LEU A 16 -0.13 -6.18 -4.13
N ALA A 17 0.62 -5.75 -5.13
CA ALA A 17 1.99 -6.22 -5.37
C ALA A 17 3.00 -5.59 -4.40
N ASP A 18 2.74 -4.36 -3.95
CA ASP A 18 3.70 -3.59 -3.17
C ASP A 18 3.65 -3.85 -1.66
N VAL A 19 2.51 -4.30 -1.13
CA VAL A 19 2.25 -4.30 0.32
C VAL A 19 2.09 -5.70 0.91
N GLU A 20 2.39 -5.81 2.20
CA GLU A 20 2.14 -6.97 3.05
C GLU A 20 1.79 -6.52 4.47
N ASP A 21 1.19 -7.42 5.26
CA ASP A 21 0.87 -7.15 6.66
C ASP A 21 2.13 -6.74 7.45
N GLY A 22 1.99 -5.70 8.28
CA GLY A 22 3.09 -5.15 9.07
C GLY A 22 3.95 -4.11 8.34
N MET A 23 3.75 -3.89 7.03
CA MET A 23 4.39 -2.79 6.31
C MET A 23 3.81 -1.42 6.69
N LYS A 24 4.65 -0.38 6.62
CA LYS A 24 4.25 1.00 6.88
C LYS A 24 4.05 1.75 5.57
N LEU A 25 2.96 2.49 5.49
CA LEU A 25 2.57 3.23 4.29
C LEU A 25 2.44 4.72 4.61
N ILE A 26 2.81 5.56 3.65
CA ILE A 26 2.40 6.96 3.59
C ILE A 26 1.30 7.05 2.55
N VAL A 27 0.17 7.65 2.91
CA VAL A 27 -0.97 7.87 2.01
C VAL A 27 -1.34 9.34 1.98
N THR A 28 -1.69 9.84 0.80
CA THR A 28 -2.29 11.16 0.62
C THR A 28 -3.57 11.04 -0.19
N GLY A 29 -4.57 11.85 0.12
CA GLY A 29 -5.90 11.69 -0.43
C GLY A 29 -6.93 12.66 0.12
N THR A 30 -8.18 12.48 -0.28
CA THR A 30 -9.32 13.32 0.13
C THR A 30 -10.39 12.47 0.80
N ARG A 31 -11.17 13.05 1.72
CA ARG A 31 -12.30 12.33 2.32
C ARG A 31 -13.55 12.41 1.45
N ASN A 32 -14.23 11.29 1.27
CA ASN A 32 -15.54 11.27 0.63
C ASN A 32 -16.67 11.55 1.65
N LYS A 33 -17.90 11.70 1.15
CA LYS A 33 -19.11 11.91 1.98
C LYS A 33 -19.40 10.74 2.95
N ARG A 34 -18.83 9.55 2.71
CA ARG A 34 -18.94 8.36 3.58
C ARG A 34 -17.84 8.32 4.65
N GLY A 35 -17.02 9.37 4.74
CA GLY A 35 -15.92 9.48 5.71
C GLY A 35 -14.65 8.68 5.36
N GLN A 36 -14.61 8.00 4.21
CA GLN A 36 -13.44 7.24 3.78
C GLN A 36 -12.37 8.17 3.20
N LEU A 37 -11.09 7.91 3.47
CA LEU A 37 -9.97 8.55 2.81
C LEU A 37 -9.74 7.91 1.44
N ILE A 38 -10.15 8.58 0.38
CA ILE A 38 -9.86 8.20 -1.01
C ILE A 38 -8.40 8.49 -1.29
N VAL A 39 -7.59 7.44 -1.43
CA VAL A 39 -6.15 7.58 -1.63
C VAL A 39 -5.86 7.99 -3.07
N ALA A 40 -5.14 9.10 -3.22
CA ALA A 40 -4.67 9.61 -4.50
C ALA A 40 -3.25 9.12 -4.82
N LYS A 41 -2.38 9.04 -3.81
CA LYS A 41 -1.04 8.45 -3.90
C LYS A 41 -0.70 7.72 -2.61
N TYR A 42 0.05 6.64 -2.74
CA TYR A 42 0.67 5.94 -1.61
C TYR A 42 2.16 5.72 -1.88
N ALA A 43 2.90 5.48 -0.81
CA ALA A 43 4.28 5.00 -0.87
C ALA A 43 4.51 4.01 0.28
N VAL A 44 5.26 2.96 0.00
CA VAL A 44 5.74 2.03 1.03
C VAL A 44 6.99 2.62 1.68
N LEU A 45 7.05 2.61 3.01
CA LEU A 45 8.25 2.97 3.74
C LEU A 45 9.20 1.77 3.78
N GLY A 46 10.23 1.81 2.93
CA GLY A 46 11.21 0.73 2.79
C GLY A 46 11.06 -0.01 1.46
N LYS A 47 11.35 -1.31 1.46
CA LYS A 47 11.19 -2.17 0.28
C LYS A 47 9.75 -2.63 0.15
N THR A 48 9.25 -2.70 -1.08
CA THR A 48 7.93 -3.28 -1.37
C THR A 48 7.99 -4.80 -1.29
N LYS A 49 6.83 -5.44 -1.13
CA LYS A 49 6.73 -6.90 -1.13
C LYS A 49 7.31 -7.51 -2.40
N LEU A 50 6.93 -6.99 -3.57
CA LEU A 50 7.46 -7.46 -4.84
C LEU A 50 8.99 -7.42 -4.92
N MET A 51 9.62 -6.36 -4.40
CA MET A 51 11.09 -6.26 -4.36
C MET A 51 11.70 -7.33 -3.46
N ILE A 52 11.11 -7.56 -2.28
CA ILE A 52 11.57 -8.59 -1.33
C ILE A 52 11.44 -9.98 -1.95
N ASP A 53 10.30 -10.27 -2.60
CA ASP A 53 10.05 -11.56 -3.25
C ASP A 53 11.03 -11.81 -4.40
N PHE A 54 11.36 -10.77 -5.17
CA PHE A 54 12.34 -10.87 -6.25
C PHE A 54 13.76 -11.11 -5.73
N GLU A 55 14.18 -10.39 -4.68
CA GLU A 55 15.47 -10.62 -4.01
C GLU A 55 15.57 -12.04 -3.45
N ARG A 56 14.48 -12.54 -2.84
CA ARG A 56 14.40 -13.93 -2.38
C ARG A 56 14.57 -14.89 -3.55
N TYR A 57 13.82 -14.73 -4.64
CA TYR A 57 13.90 -15.61 -5.81
C TYR A 57 15.33 -15.68 -6.39
N GLN A 58 16.03 -14.54 -6.48
CA GLN A 58 17.42 -14.50 -6.94
C GLN A 58 18.39 -15.18 -5.97
N SER A 59 18.15 -15.12 -4.67
CA SER A 59 19.02 -15.76 -3.67
C SER A 59 18.90 -17.28 -3.60
N VAL A 60 17.80 -17.85 -4.11
CA VAL A 60 17.59 -19.30 -4.22
C VAL A 60 17.95 -19.87 -5.60
N SER A 61 18.35 -19.00 -6.54
CA SER A 61 18.81 -19.38 -7.90
C SER A 61 20.33 -19.48 -7.94
#